data_AF-A0A7V5SL77-F1
#
_entry.id   AF-A0A7V5SL77-F1
#
_cell.length_a   1.000
_cell.length_b   1.000
_cell.length_c   1.000
_cell.angle_alpha   90.00
_cell.angle_beta   90.00
_cell.angle_gamma   90.00
#
_symmetry.space_group_name_H-M   'P 1'
#
loop_
_entity.id
_entity.type
_entity.pdbx_description
1 polymer ?
#
loop_
_entity_poly.entity_id
_entity_poly.type
_entity_poly.pdbx_seq_one_letter_code
_entity_poly.pdbx_strand_id
1 'polypeptide(L)'
;MSRRLPLSVALLLLLLVLGSTTVVVVFALLRPDWLGRSTGKSIADTSTVSDTVQVDSLPLPSPWEELEQQLRTMEQQLGRLRDSLQRVHAYSDSLQRELQAQQQRFELERRRREAQLDSVRLEHYRAFARIYNSAPPEEVARILQQLPPRSAAVLLRQMNPRQAARVIAALPAAYAAELVQAPADSLAQSRLP
;
A
#
# COMPACT_ATOMS: atom_id res chain seq x y z
N MET A 1 8.80 -1.37 43.82
CA MET A 1 8.62 -2.29 42.67
C MET A 1 8.12 -1.49 41.46
N SER A 2 9.02 -1.00 40.62
CA SER A 2 8.69 -0.17 39.45
C SER A 2 8.35 -1.07 38.25
N ARG A 3 7.08 -1.14 37.85
CA ARG A 3 6.63 -1.83 36.64
C ARG A 3 7.11 -1.05 35.43
N ARG A 4 8.21 -1.48 34.82
CA ARG A 4 8.68 -0.95 33.53
C ARG A 4 7.71 -1.43 32.46
N LEU A 5 6.94 -0.51 31.90
CA LEU A 5 6.08 -0.82 30.75
C LEU A 5 6.97 -1.19 29.56
N PRO A 6 6.62 -2.23 28.78
CA PRO A 6 7.37 -2.62 27.60
C PRO A 6 7.32 -1.47 26.58
N LEU A 7 8.47 -1.17 25.99
CA LEU A 7 8.71 -0.01 25.11
C LEU A 7 7.74 0.02 23.91
N SER A 8 7.26 -1.15 23.48
CA SER A 8 6.22 -1.32 22.46
C SER A 8 4.86 -0.73 22.86
N VAL A 9 4.46 -0.84 24.13
CA VAL A 9 3.19 -0.28 24.62
C VAL A 9 3.27 1.23 24.74
N ALA A 10 4.43 1.78 25.12
CA ALA A 10 4.64 3.22 25.15
C ALA A 10 4.56 3.83 23.75
N LEU A 11 5.12 3.16 22.73
CA LEU A 11 5.11 3.63 21.35
C LEU A 11 3.70 3.56 20.73
N LEU A 12 2.93 2.53 21.07
CA LEU A 12 1.54 2.38 20.62
C LEU A 12 0.64 3.47 21.25
N LEU A 13 0.81 3.77 22.54
CA LEU A 13 0.10 4.87 23.19
C LEU A 13 0.49 6.22 22.59
N LEU A 14 1.76 6.44 22.26
CA LEU A 14 2.23 7.68 21.64
C LEU A 14 1.64 7.86 20.23
N LEU A 15 1.58 6.79 19.43
CA LEU A 15 0.92 6.81 18.12
C LEU A 15 -0.58 7.05 18.22
N LEU A 16 -1.25 6.50 19.23
CA LEU A 16 -2.68 6.69 19.44
C LEU A 16 -3.00 8.13 19.85
N VAL A 17 -2.18 8.73 20.72
CA VAL A 17 -2.30 10.15 21.08
C VAL A 17 -2.02 11.05 19.88
N LEU A 18 -0.96 10.79 19.10
CA LEU A 18 -0.69 11.58 17.89
C LEU A 18 -1.82 11.47 16.87
N GLY A 19 -2.34 10.27 16.61
CA GLY A 19 -3.46 10.06 15.69
C GLY A 19 -4.75 10.72 16.14
N SER A 20 -5.03 10.76 17.44
CA SER A 20 -6.20 11.47 17.98
C SER A 20 -6.08 12.98 17.77
N THR A 21 -4.89 13.55 18.01
CA THR A 21 -4.68 14.99 17.83
C THR A 21 -4.83 15.44 16.38
N THR A 22 -4.37 14.65 15.41
CA THR A 22 -4.51 15.00 13.99
C THR A 22 -5.97 14.96 13.53
N VAL A 23 -6.77 13.99 13.99
CA VAL A 23 -8.20 13.91 13.68
C VAL A 23 -8.95 15.11 14.25
N VAL A 24 -8.65 15.53 15.49
CA VAL A 24 -9.29 16.71 16.11
C VAL A 24 -8.95 18.00 15.36
N VAL A 25 -7.69 18.17 14.95
CA VAL A 25 -7.24 19.37 14.21
C VAL A 25 -7.87 19.42 12.81
N VAL A 26 -7.92 18.30 12.09
CA VAL A 26 -8.55 18.22 10.76
C VAL A 26 -10.06 18.45 10.87
N PHE A 27 -10.71 17.90 11.90
CA PHE A 27 -12.14 18.12 12.14
C PHE A 27 -12.46 19.58 12.49
N ALA A 28 -11.59 20.24 13.26
CA ALA A 28 -11.71 21.67 13.57
C ALA A 28 -11.51 22.57 12.34
N LEU A 29 -10.65 22.17 11.38
CA LEU A 29 -10.43 22.89 10.13
C LEU A 29 -11.55 22.70 9.10
N LEU A 30 -12.26 21.56 9.11
CA LEU A 30 -13.33 21.25 8.16
C LEU A 30 -14.70 21.83 8.54
N ARG A 31 -14.91 22.29 9.78
CA ARG A 31 -16.18 22.90 10.23
C ARG A 31 -15.97 24.12 11.13
N PRO A 32 -15.66 25.30 10.55
CA PRO A 32 -15.46 26.53 11.32
C PRO A 32 -16.74 27.07 11.99
N ASP A 33 -17.92 26.61 11.58
CA ASP A 33 -19.20 27.16 12.06
C ASP A 33 -19.69 26.59 13.41
N TRP A 34 -19.03 25.55 13.95
CA TRP A 34 -19.48 24.92 15.20
C TRP A 34 -18.98 25.63 16.47
N LEU A 35 -18.03 26.56 16.36
CA LEU A 35 -17.59 27.45 17.44
C LEU A 35 -18.45 28.72 17.51
N GLY A 36 -19.77 28.54 17.38
CA GLY A 36 -20.79 29.58 17.47
C GLY A 36 -20.83 30.20 18.87
N ARG A 37 -19.97 31.21 19.09
CA ARG A 37 -20.17 32.26 20.09
C ARG A 37 -21.45 33.00 19.72
N SER A 38 -22.54 32.65 20.38
CA SER A 38 -23.77 33.44 20.43
C SER A 38 -23.53 34.72 21.24
N THR A 39 -22.87 35.72 20.63
CA THR A 39 -22.96 37.09 21.12
C THR A 39 -24.29 37.67 20.69
N GLY A 40 -25.31 37.45 21.52
CA GLY A 40 -26.49 38.29 21.53
C GLY A 40 -26.07 39.73 21.82
N LYS A 41 -26.34 40.62 20.87
CA LYS A 41 -26.49 42.04 21.17
C LYS A 41 -27.76 42.53 20.50
N SER A 42 -28.79 42.53 21.33
CA SER A 42 -29.97 43.36 21.19
C SER A 42 -29.53 44.79 20.87
N ILE A 43 -30.03 45.31 19.75
CA ILE A 43 -30.17 46.75 19.55
C ILE A 43 -31.65 46.93 19.21
N ALA A 44 -32.42 47.14 20.27
CA ALA A 44 -33.54 48.04 20.19
C ALA A 44 -32.94 49.44 19.99
N ASP A 45 -33.27 50.07 18.86
CA ASP A 45 -33.46 51.52 18.86
C ASP A 45 -34.54 51.85 17.83
N THR A 46 -35.70 52.10 18.40
CA THR A 46 -36.79 52.89 17.84
C THR A 46 -36.26 54.27 17.46
N SER A 47 -36.41 54.64 16.20
CA SER A 47 -36.49 56.04 15.79
C SER A 47 -37.56 56.15 14.73
N THR A 48 -38.75 56.49 15.23
CA THR A 48 -39.87 57.06 14.52
C THR A 48 -39.42 58.33 13.80
N VAL A 49 -39.29 58.26 12.49
CA VAL A 49 -39.35 59.42 11.60
C VAL A 49 -40.49 59.15 10.64
N SER A 50 -41.63 59.78 10.93
CA SER A 50 -42.72 59.95 9.98
C SER A 50 -42.23 60.90 8.91
N ASP A 51 -41.69 60.34 7.83
CA ASP A 51 -41.50 61.08 6.60
C ASP A 51 -42.57 60.67 5.60
N THR A 52 -43.15 61.70 5.00
CA THR A 52 -44.36 61.69 4.21
C THR A 52 -44.23 60.78 2.99
N VAL A 53 -45.09 59.75 2.93
CA VAL A 53 -45.26 58.85 1.79
C VAL A 53 -45.85 59.63 0.62
N GLN A 54 -44.98 60.14 -0.27
CA GLN A 54 -45.33 60.35 -1.67
C GLN A 54 -45.37 58.97 -2.33
N VAL A 55 -46.58 58.48 -2.61
CA VAL A 55 -46.79 57.31 -3.46
C VAL A 55 -46.57 57.76 -4.90
N ASP A 56 -45.30 57.94 -5.28
CA ASP A 56 -44.91 57.70 -6.65
C ASP A 56 -45.09 56.20 -6.88
N SER A 57 -46.00 55.85 -7.78
CA SER A 57 -46.20 54.49 -8.26
C SER A 57 -44.93 54.02 -8.96
N LEU A 58 -43.96 53.58 -8.18
CA LEU A 58 -42.85 52.75 -8.63
C LEU A 58 -43.47 51.52 -9.31
N PRO A 59 -43.02 51.13 -10.51
CA PRO A 59 -43.41 49.85 -11.08
C PRO A 59 -42.91 48.79 -10.10
N LEU A 60 -43.83 48.20 -9.34
CA LEU A 60 -43.51 47.07 -8.48
C LEU A 60 -42.92 46.00 -9.41
N PRO A 61 -41.64 45.62 -9.26
CA PRO A 61 -41.11 44.48 -9.98
C PRO A 61 -42.03 43.32 -9.65
N SER A 62 -42.50 42.67 -10.69
CA SER A 62 -43.49 41.65 -10.48
C SER A 62 -42.83 40.52 -9.66
N PRO A 63 -43.47 40.00 -8.60
CA PRO A 63 -42.88 38.96 -7.74
C PRO A 63 -42.55 37.66 -8.50
N TRP A 64 -43.01 37.53 -9.75
CA TRP A 64 -42.69 36.42 -10.63
C TRP A 64 -41.33 36.56 -11.32
N GLU A 65 -40.84 37.77 -11.60
CA GLU A 65 -39.52 38.00 -12.22
C GLU A 65 -38.38 37.57 -11.29
N GLU A 66 -38.50 37.89 -10.00
CA GLU A 66 -37.53 37.49 -8.98
C GLU A 66 -37.51 35.96 -8.80
N LEU A 67 -38.67 35.30 -8.85
CA LEU A 67 -38.78 33.85 -8.75
C LEU A 67 -38.15 33.15 -9.97
N GLU A 68 -38.37 33.68 -11.18
CA GLU A 68 -37.72 33.17 -12.39
C GLU A 68 -36.21 33.32 -12.33
N GLN A 69 -35.71 34.46 -11.84
CA GLN A 69 -34.28 34.67 -11.65
C GLN A 69 -33.71 33.68 -10.64
N GLN A 70 -34.40 33.45 -9.52
CA GLN A 70 -33.98 32.46 -8.53
C GLN A 70 -33.93 31.04 -9.14
N LEU A 71 -34.96 30.61 -9.86
CA LEU A 71 -34.97 29.32 -10.56
C LEU A 71 -33.78 29.17 -11.52
N ARG A 72 -33.51 30.18 -12.35
CA ARG A 72 -32.37 30.18 -13.27
C ARG A 72 -31.03 30.08 -12.53
N THR A 73 -30.87 30.79 -11.42
CA THR A 73 -29.64 30.70 -10.61
C THR A 73 -29.47 29.32 -9.98
N MET A 74 -30.55 28.71 -9.48
CA MET A 74 -30.50 27.36 -8.93
C MET A 74 -30.18 26.30 -10.00
N GLU A 75 -30.77 26.41 -11.19
CA GLU A 75 -30.46 25.53 -12.32
C GLU A 75 -28.98 25.63 -12.73
N GLN A 76 -28.44 26.86 -12.78
CA GLN A 76 -27.01 27.08 -13.05
C GLN A 76 -26.13 26.48 -11.96
N GLN A 77 -26.50 26.62 -10.69
CA GLN A 77 -25.77 26.01 -9.57
C GLN A 77 -25.77 24.48 -9.66
N LEU A 78 -26.93 23.86 -9.94
CA LEU A 78 -27.05 22.42 -10.12
C LEU A 78 -26.21 21.92 -11.31
N GLY A 79 -26.17 22.67 -12.41
CA GLY A 79 -25.28 22.38 -13.54
C GLY A 79 -23.81 22.38 -13.14
N ARG A 80 -23.35 23.44 -12.46
CA ARG A 80 -21.96 23.55 -11.97
C ARG A 80 -21.58 22.43 -10.99
N LEU A 81 -22.49 22.08 -10.09
CA LEU A 81 -22.32 20.98 -9.13
C LEU A 81 -22.19 19.64 -9.85
N ARG A 82 -23.07 19.37 -10.80
CA ARG A 82 -23.02 18.16 -11.64
C ARG A 82 -21.70 18.07 -12.39
N ASP A 83 -21.26 19.15 -13.03
CA ASP A 83 -19.99 19.20 -13.76
C ASP A 83 -18.79 19.00 -12.82
N SER A 84 -18.87 19.52 -11.59
CA SER A 84 -17.85 19.30 -10.57
C SER A 84 -17.79 17.83 -10.15
N LEU A 85 -18.94 17.19 -9.89
CA LEU A 85 -19.00 15.77 -9.51
C LEU A 85 -18.49 14.88 -10.64
N GLN A 86 -18.85 15.17 -11.89
CA GLN A 86 -18.33 14.44 -13.06
C GLN A 86 -16.82 14.57 -13.19
N ARG A 87 -16.26 15.76 -12.97
CA ARG A 87 -14.80 15.97 -12.98
C ARG A 87 -14.09 15.22 -11.87
N VAL A 88 -14.63 15.23 -10.66
CA VAL A 88 -14.07 14.48 -9.52
C VAL A 88 -14.12 12.98 -9.78
N HIS A 89 -15.22 12.47 -10.35
CA HIS A 89 -15.34 11.06 -10.68
C HIS A 89 -14.36 10.64 -11.78
N ALA A 90 -14.24 11.43 -12.85
CA ALA A 90 -13.24 11.18 -13.89
C ALA A 90 -11.81 11.22 -13.33
N TYR A 91 -11.54 12.12 -12.38
CA TYR A 91 -10.26 12.21 -11.69
C TYR A 91 -10.01 10.98 -10.82
N SER A 92 -10.98 10.53 -10.01
CA SER A 92 -10.84 9.31 -9.19
C SER A 92 -10.58 8.08 -10.06
N ASP A 93 -11.28 7.96 -11.19
CA ASP A 93 -11.11 6.84 -12.12
C ASP A 93 -9.75 6.86 -12.81
N SER A 94 -9.21 8.05 -13.10
CA SER A 94 -7.86 8.19 -13.65
C SER A 94 -6.79 7.80 -12.62
N LEU A 95 -6.96 8.23 -11.37
CA LEU A 95 -6.03 7.94 -10.29
C LEU A 95 -6.03 6.45 -9.94
N GLN A 96 -7.21 5.82 -9.93
CA GLN A 96 -7.34 4.38 -9.72
C GLN A 96 -6.64 3.58 -10.82
N ARG A 97 -6.79 3.99 -12.09
CA ARG A 97 -6.09 3.35 -13.21
C ARG A 97 -4.57 3.51 -13.12
N GLU A 98 -4.09 4.69 -12.72
CA GLU A 98 -2.66 4.93 -12.54
C GLU A 98 -2.08 4.06 -11.41
N LEU A 99 -2.78 3.96 -10.28
CA LEU A 99 -2.37 3.12 -9.16
C LEU A 99 -2.30 1.64 -9.56
N GLN A 100 -3.32 1.14 -10.28
CA GLN A 100 -3.31 -0.22 -10.82
C GLN A 100 -2.14 -0.46 -11.78
N ALA A 101 -1.86 0.49 -12.68
CA ALA A 101 -0.73 0.39 -13.59
C ALA A 101 0.62 0.39 -12.85
N GLN A 102 0.77 1.18 -11.78
CA GLN A 102 1.96 1.17 -10.95
C GLN A 102 2.14 -0.15 -10.20
N GLN A 103 1.07 -0.71 -9.65
CA GLN A 103 1.11 -2.01 -8.98
C GLN A 103 1.57 -3.11 -9.94
N GLN A 104 1.00 -3.17 -11.14
CA GLN A 104 1.40 -4.14 -12.17
C GLN A 104 2.88 -3.99 -12.57
N ARG A 105 3.37 -2.75 -12.70
CA ARG A 105 4.78 -2.49 -12.98
C ARG A 105 5.68 -3.02 -11.88
N PHE A 106 5.33 -2.76 -10.62
CA PHE A 106 6.09 -3.24 -9.48
C PHE A 106 6.12 -4.77 -9.41
N GLU A 107 4.99 -5.45 -9.67
CA GLU A 107 4.94 -6.90 -9.73
C GLU A 107 5.83 -7.47 -10.84
N LEU A 108 5.79 -6.88 -12.04
CA LEU A 108 6.64 -7.29 -13.15
C LEU A 108 8.12 -7.10 -12.84
N GLU A 109 8.49 -5.97 -12.23
CA GLU A 109 9.86 -5.73 -11.80
C GLU A 109 10.31 -6.73 -10.74
N ARG A 110 9.45 -7.03 -9.75
CA ARG A 110 9.73 -8.06 -8.75
C ARG A 110 9.99 -9.41 -9.39
N ARG A 111 9.11 -9.86 -10.28
CA ARG A 111 9.28 -11.13 -11.01
C ARG A 111 10.57 -11.16 -11.83
N ARG A 112 10.92 -10.06 -12.50
CA ARG A 112 12.18 -9.96 -13.26
C ARG A 112 13.41 -10.07 -12.35
N ARG A 113 13.42 -9.37 -11.22
CA ARG A 113 14.52 -9.45 -10.25
C ARG A 113 14.64 -10.85 -9.66
N GLU A 114 13.52 -11.48 -9.30
CA GLU A 114 13.49 -12.85 -8.79
C GLU A 114 14.07 -13.83 -9.83
N ALA A 115 13.64 -13.74 -11.09
CA ALA A 115 14.18 -14.57 -12.18
C ALA A 115 15.69 -14.36 -12.42
N GLN A 116 16.18 -13.12 -12.34
CA GLN A 116 17.61 -12.82 -12.44
C GLN A 116 18.42 -13.39 -11.27
N LEU A 117 17.90 -13.29 -10.05
CA LEU A 117 18.56 -13.88 -8.88
C LEU A 117 18.62 -15.40 -9.00
N ASP A 118 17.56 -16.02 -9.51
CA ASP A 118 17.53 -17.47 -9.73
C ASP A 118 18.50 -17.90 -10.82
N SER A 119 18.65 -17.13 -11.90
CA SER A 119 19.64 -17.44 -12.95
C SER A 119 21.07 -17.37 -12.42
N VAL A 120 21.42 -16.30 -11.70
CA VAL A 120 22.77 -16.13 -11.11
C VAL A 120 23.06 -17.27 -10.13
N ARG A 121 22.07 -17.62 -9.30
CA ARG A 121 22.24 -18.70 -8.33
C ARG A 121 22.42 -20.05 -9.00
N LEU A 122 21.66 -20.33 -10.06
CA LEU A 122 21.81 -21.55 -10.84
C LEU A 122 23.20 -21.62 -11.51
N GLU A 123 23.70 -20.49 -12.02
CA GLU A 123 25.07 -20.42 -12.55
C GLU A 123 26.12 -20.73 -11.48
N HIS A 124 25.97 -20.22 -10.27
CA HIS A 124 26.85 -20.55 -9.14
C HIS A 124 26.81 -22.06 -8.83
N TYR A 125 25.62 -22.66 -8.74
CA TYR A 125 25.51 -24.12 -8.52
C TYR A 125 26.14 -24.93 -9.65
N ARG A 126 25.99 -24.50 -10.90
CA ARG A 126 26.65 -25.15 -12.05
C ARG A 126 28.17 -25.05 -11.98
N ALA A 127 28.71 -23.91 -11.55
CA ALA A 127 30.15 -23.74 -11.36
C ALA A 127 30.68 -24.70 -10.28
N PHE A 128 30.01 -24.77 -9.12
CA PHE A 128 30.39 -25.71 -8.06
C PHE A 128 30.25 -27.17 -8.50
N ALA A 129 29.18 -27.52 -9.21
CA ALA A 129 28.99 -28.87 -9.71
C ALA A 129 30.11 -29.31 -10.67
N ARG A 130 30.64 -28.40 -11.50
CA ARG A 130 31.80 -28.68 -12.36
C ARG A 130 33.04 -29.03 -11.54
N ILE A 131 33.31 -28.29 -10.47
CA ILE A 131 34.44 -28.56 -9.56
C ILE A 131 34.25 -29.92 -8.87
N TYR A 132 33.04 -30.22 -8.40
CA TYR A 132 32.74 -31.47 -7.71
C TYR A 132 32.67 -32.69 -8.64
N ASN A 133 32.46 -32.50 -9.94
CA ASN A 133 32.51 -33.58 -10.92
C ASN A 133 33.91 -34.21 -11.04
N SER A 134 34.98 -33.46 -10.71
CA SER A 134 36.36 -33.95 -10.71
C SER A 134 36.87 -34.34 -9.31
N ALA A 135 36.11 -34.09 -8.26
CA ALA A 135 36.52 -34.36 -6.88
C ALA A 135 36.18 -35.82 -6.46
N PRO A 136 36.89 -36.39 -5.46
CA PRO A 136 36.55 -37.70 -4.89
C PRO A 136 35.11 -37.71 -4.32
N PRO A 137 34.30 -38.74 -4.63
CA PRO A 137 32.89 -38.75 -4.25
C PRO A 137 32.66 -38.76 -2.72
N GLU A 138 33.58 -39.33 -1.94
CA GLU A 138 33.52 -39.38 -0.48
C GLU A 138 33.82 -38.01 0.16
N GLU A 139 34.64 -37.18 -0.48
CA GLU A 139 34.91 -35.80 -0.05
C GLU A 139 33.71 -34.91 -0.36
N VAL A 140 33.17 -35.03 -1.57
CA VAL A 140 31.95 -34.29 -1.95
C VAL A 140 30.80 -34.66 -1.03
N ALA A 141 30.61 -35.95 -0.73
CA ALA A 141 29.58 -36.41 0.21
C ALA A 141 29.73 -35.77 1.60
N ARG A 142 30.96 -35.66 2.13
CA ARG A 142 31.22 -34.99 3.42
C ARG A 142 30.89 -33.50 3.38
N ILE A 143 31.24 -32.81 2.29
CA ILE A 143 30.91 -31.38 2.11
C ILE A 143 29.40 -31.19 2.00
N LEU A 144 28.69 -32.04 1.24
CA LEU A 144 27.26 -31.94 1.04
C LEU A 144 26.44 -32.14 2.33
N GLN A 145 26.94 -32.93 3.29
CA GLN A 145 26.30 -33.12 4.59
C GLN A 145 26.30 -31.84 5.45
N GLN A 146 27.23 -30.91 5.19
CA GLN A 146 27.31 -29.63 5.89
C GLN A 146 26.34 -28.58 5.29
N LEU A 147 25.76 -28.88 4.13
CA LEU A 147 24.81 -28.00 3.46
C LEU A 147 23.37 -28.33 3.87
N PRO A 148 22.44 -27.37 3.76
CA PRO A 148 21.02 -27.68 3.85
C PRO A 148 20.63 -28.71 2.77
N PRO A 149 19.78 -29.71 3.08
CA PRO A 149 19.40 -30.77 2.13
C PRO A 149 18.91 -30.21 0.79
N ARG A 150 18.14 -29.13 0.81
CA ARG A 150 17.62 -28.48 -0.41
C ARG A 150 18.74 -27.97 -1.33
N SER A 151 19.75 -27.31 -0.78
CA SER A 151 20.88 -26.78 -1.55
C SER A 151 21.79 -27.89 -2.09
N ALA A 152 22.03 -28.93 -1.27
CA ALA A 152 22.76 -30.10 -1.69
C ALA A 152 22.04 -30.86 -2.83
N ALA A 153 20.71 -30.96 -2.79
CA ALA A 153 19.93 -31.59 -3.85
C ALA A 153 20.00 -30.82 -5.18
N VAL A 154 19.92 -29.49 -5.15
CA VAL A 154 20.09 -28.66 -6.36
C VAL A 154 21.49 -28.86 -6.96
N LEU A 155 22.52 -28.82 -6.11
CA LEU A 155 23.91 -29.01 -6.53
C LEU A 155 24.13 -30.39 -7.15
N LEU A 156 23.63 -31.47 -6.52
CA LEU A 156 23.68 -32.83 -7.08
C LEU A 156 22.99 -32.94 -8.43
N ARG A 157 21.86 -32.25 -8.64
CA ARG A 157 21.18 -32.22 -9.95
C ARG A 157 21.96 -31.47 -11.03
N GLN A 158 22.84 -30.54 -10.66
CA GLN A 158 23.73 -29.87 -11.61
C GLN A 158 25.01 -30.68 -11.90
N MET A 159 25.30 -31.74 -11.13
CA MET A 159 26.44 -32.63 -11.36
C MET A 159 26.16 -33.62 -12.50
N ASN A 160 27.22 -34.25 -13.01
CA ASN A 160 27.08 -35.33 -13.98
C ASN A 160 26.39 -36.53 -13.28
N PRO A 161 25.34 -37.15 -13.88
CA PRO A 161 24.55 -38.21 -13.24
C PRO A 161 25.39 -39.36 -12.67
N ARG A 162 26.47 -39.76 -13.36
CA ARG A 162 27.35 -40.84 -12.88
C ARG A 162 28.07 -40.45 -11.59
N GLN A 163 28.56 -39.22 -11.50
CA GLN A 163 29.24 -38.73 -10.30
C GLN A 163 28.24 -38.50 -9.18
N ALA A 164 27.07 -37.91 -9.48
CA ALA A 164 26.01 -37.72 -8.50
C ALA A 164 25.58 -39.05 -7.86
N ALA A 165 25.42 -40.11 -8.63
CA ALA A 165 25.10 -41.45 -8.11
C ALA A 165 26.19 -41.98 -7.16
N ARG A 166 27.46 -41.79 -7.48
CA ARG A 166 28.59 -42.18 -6.60
C ARG A 166 28.60 -41.39 -5.31
N VAL A 167 28.35 -40.09 -5.38
CA VAL A 167 28.26 -39.22 -4.19
C VAL A 167 27.08 -39.65 -3.31
N ILE A 168 25.92 -39.94 -3.91
CA ILE A 168 24.74 -40.45 -3.18
C ILE A 168 25.05 -41.77 -2.47
N ALA A 169 25.78 -42.68 -3.11
CA ALA A 169 26.20 -43.94 -2.51
C ALA A 169 27.17 -43.75 -1.33
N ALA A 170 27.94 -42.66 -1.31
CA ALA A 170 28.85 -42.30 -0.23
C ALA A 170 28.18 -41.49 0.90
N LEU A 171 26.91 -41.09 0.74
CA LEU A 171 26.16 -40.36 1.76
C LEU A 171 25.48 -41.31 2.76
N PRO A 172 25.25 -40.86 4.01
CA PRO A 172 24.40 -41.57 4.97
C PRO A 172 22.99 -41.77 4.38
N ALA A 173 22.44 -42.98 4.53
CA ALA A 173 21.17 -43.36 3.92
C ALA A 173 20.01 -42.41 4.28
N ALA A 174 19.95 -41.95 5.53
CA ALA A 174 18.94 -40.99 5.98
C ALA A 174 19.01 -39.67 5.20
N TYR A 175 20.22 -39.09 5.08
CA TYR A 175 20.42 -37.84 4.36
C TYR A 175 20.20 -38.01 2.84
N ALA A 176 20.66 -39.12 2.26
CA ALA A 176 20.43 -39.43 0.85
C ALA A 176 18.93 -39.51 0.50
N ALA A 177 18.12 -40.12 1.37
CA ALA A 177 16.68 -40.19 1.20
C ALA A 177 16.02 -38.79 1.21
N GLU A 178 16.44 -37.92 2.13
CA GLU A 178 15.97 -36.53 2.19
C GLU A 178 16.32 -35.75 0.92
N LEU A 179 17.51 -35.93 0.37
CA LEU A 179 17.94 -35.27 -0.87
C LEU A 179 17.12 -35.68 -2.08
N VAL A 180 16.78 -36.97 -2.20
CA VAL A 180 15.98 -37.48 -3.33
C VAL A 180 14.55 -36.94 -3.26
N GLN A 181 14.00 -36.80 -2.05
CA GLN A 181 12.65 -36.26 -1.83
C GLN A 181 12.60 -34.72 -1.89
N ALA A 182 13.74 -34.03 -1.90
CA ALA A 182 13.79 -32.59 -1.89
C ALA A 182 13.23 -31.97 -3.20
N PRO A 183 12.27 -31.03 -3.12
CA PRO A 183 11.69 -30.39 -4.29
C PRO A 183 12.73 -29.55 -5.04
N ALA A 184 12.66 -29.56 -6.38
CA ALA A 184 13.60 -28.87 -7.26
C ALA A 184 13.51 -27.35 -7.24
N ASP A 185 12.34 -26.82 -6.90
CA ASP A 185 11.99 -25.45 -7.28
C ASP A 185 12.24 -24.40 -6.18
N SER A 186 13.06 -24.69 -5.17
CA SER A 186 13.12 -23.86 -3.95
C SER A 186 14.41 -23.07 -3.73
N LEU A 187 14.96 -22.47 -4.78
CA LEU A 187 15.97 -21.42 -4.61
C LEU A 187 15.35 -20.18 -3.92
N ALA A 188 14.06 -19.90 -4.10
CA ALA A 188 13.43 -18.71 -3.52
C ALA A 188 13.22 -18.75 -1.99
N GLN A 189 13.10 -19.92 -1.35
CA GLN A 189 12.55 -20.02 0.02
C GLN A 189 13.56 -20.00 1.17
N SER A 190 14.88 -20.03 0.91
CA SER A 190 15.89 -20.06 1.99
C SER A 190 16.14 -18.71 2.70
N ARG A 191 15.29 -17.68 2.44
CA ARG A 191 15.44 -16.32 2.99
C ARG A 191 14.22 -15.77 3.71
N LEU A 192 13.19 -16.58 3.98
CA LEU A 192 12.11 -16.11 4.86
C LEU A 192 12.51 -16.44 6.32
N PRO A 193 12.82 -15.42 7.16
CA PRO A 193 12.92 -15.60 8.60
C PRO A 193 11.55 -15.91 9.22
#